data_AF-A0A8T2BND7-F1
#
_entry.id   AF-A0A8T2BND7-F1
#
_cell.length_a   1.000
_cell.length_b   1.000
_cell.length_c   1.000
_cell.angle_alpha   90.00
_cell.angle_beta   90.00
_cell.angle_gamma   90.00
#
_symmetry.space_group_name_H-M   'P 1'
#
loop_
_entity.id
_entity.type
_entity.pdbx_description
1 polymer ?
#
loop_
_entity_poly.entity_id
_entity_poly.type
_entity_poly.pdbx_seq_one_letter_code
_entity_poly.pdbx_strand_id
1 'polypeptide(L)'
;MATATTSAIRAPNWRTVVLFWTISLTIFYSLFQMGLRNSSSTSSSSDSFVTYAEQSTRLYDKMERDLQENGPVFLKQGETSQSLSLSDLFTLNNGKISPVLKVANPPVRANVLHLSTEYSVPVSKAVENVFSPYFENTIWFQDSKMYHFSMFHASNHIFSVPATEDEVEGEAAAVKAVANKLCPLEIILDRVLLTSTGVLLGCWKVNSGDDPITIRSKLRYVLPRAPEKQLYDAAILHTSLARLLGPPISPTEASFTYG
;
A
#
# COMPACT_ATOMS: atom_id res chain seq x y z
N MET A 1 -5.10 78.12 21.56
CA MET A 1 -4.85 76.96 22.42
C MET A 1 -4.75 75.72 21.56
N ALA A 2 -3.57 75.11 21.48
CA ALA A 2 -3.39 73.74 21.02
C ALA A 2 -2.12 73.23 21.70
N THR A 3 -2.29 72.32 22.66
CA THR A 3 -1.26 71.79 23.54
C THR A 3 -0.55 70.65 22.82
N ALA A 4 0.76 70.79 22.57
CA ALA A 4 1.58 69.72 22.03
C ALA A 4 2.02 68.78 23.16
N THR A 5 1.49 67.56 23.16
CA THR A 5 1.94 66.46 24.03
C THR A 5 3.11 65.74 23.38
N THR A 6 4.30 65.92 23.93
CA THR A 6 5.50 65.15 23.56
C THR A 6 5.45 63.77 24.23
N SER A 7 5.17 62.73 23.44
CA SER A 7 5.30 61.34 23.90
C SER A 7 6.78 60.95 23.92
N ALA A 8 7.35 60.76 25.11
CA ALA A 8 8.69 60.23 25.28
C ALA A 8 8.77 58.78 24.78
N ILE A 9 9.48 58.56 23.67
CA ILE A 9 9.78 57.22 23.16
C ILE A 9 10.77 56.57 24.13
N ARG A 10 10.28 55.64 24.95
CA ARG A 10 11.10 54.86 25.89
C ARG A 10 12.03 53.96 25.08
N ALA A 11 13.33 54.18 25.18
CA ALA A 11 14.33 53.37 24.49
C ALA A 11 14.11 51.87 24.79
N PRO A 12 14.25 50.97 23.78
CA PRO A 12 14.12 49.55 24.00
C PRO A 12 15.10 49.10 25.08
N ASN A 13 14.61 48.37 26.08
CA ASN A 13 15.42 47.90 27.19
C ASN A 13 16.38 46.81 26.66
N TRP A 14 17.53 47.23 26.12
CA TRP A 14 18.52 46.36 25.47
C TRP A 14 18.96 45.19 26.37
N ARG A 15 18.92 45.39 27.69
CA ARG A 15 19.16 44.35 28.69
C ARG A 15 18.15 43.20 28.60
N THR A 16 16.88 43.53 28.36
CA THR A 16 15.81 42.54 28.15
C THR A 16 16.01 41.78 26.85
N VAL A 17 16.41 42.47 25.78
CA VAL A 17 16.72 41.84 24.48
C VAL A 17 17.89 40.88 24.62
N VAL A 18 19.00 41.31 25.24
CA VAL A 18 20.16 40.45 25.51
C VAL A 18 19.77 39.24 26.36
N LEU A 19 18.93 39.42 27.39
CA LEU A 19 18.44 38.32 28.22
C LEU A 19 17.63 37.29 27.40
N PHE A 20 16.76 37.73 26.50
CA PHE A 20 16.01 36.81 25.63
C PHE A 20 16.92 36.06 24.66
N TRP A 21 17.94 36.73 24.10
CA TRP A 21 18.92 36.09 23.23
C TRP A 21 19.77 35.05 23.97
N THR A 22 20.23 35.36 25.19
CA THR A 22 21.02 34.41 25.99
C THR A 22 20.18 33.21 26.41
N ILE A 23 18.93 33.41 26.83
CA ILE A 23 18.00 32.32 27.15
C ILE A 23 17.76 31.45 25.91
N SER A 24 17.46 32.06 24.76
CA SER A 24 17.19 31.33 23.51
C SER A 24 18.41 30.53 23.05
N LEU A 25 19.61 31.10 23.14
CA LEU A 25 20.86 30.41 22.80
C LEU A 25 21.14 29.25 23.76
N THR A 26 20.86 29.44 25.05
CA THR A 26 21.06 28.39 26.07
C THR A 26 20.08 27.23 25.87
N ILE A 27 18.81 27.52 25.57
CA ILE A 27 17.80 26.50 25.24
C ILE A 27 18.20 25.75 23.97
N PHE A 28 18.56 26.47 22.89
CA PHE A 28 19.00 25.86 21.65
C PHE A 28 20.22 24.97 21.86
N TYR A 29 21.25 25.46 22.56
CA TYR A 29 22.45 24.68 22.86
C TYR A 29 22.14 23.46 23.72
N SER A 30 21.26 23.59 24.71
CA SER A 30 20.86 22.47 25.58
C SER A 30 20.10 21.40 24.80
N LEU A 31 19.14 21.79 23.95
CA LEU A 31 18.41 20.86 23.08
C LEU A 31 19.32 20.23 22.03
N PHE A 32 20.25 20.99 21.46
CA PHE A 32 21.24 20.50 20.51
C PHE A 32 22.20 19.50 21.17
N GLN A 33 22.70 19.80 22.37
CA GLN A 33 23.54 18.88 23.14
C GLN A 33 22.77 17.65 23.61
N MET A 34 21.48 17.78 23.93
CA MET A 34 20.61 16.65 24.25
C MET A 34 20.41 15.75 23.02
N GLY A 35 20.24 16.35 21.83
CA GLY A 35 20.24 15.64 20.55
C GLY A 35 21.57 14.91 20.31
N LEU A 36 22.70 15.60 20.45
CA LEU A 36 24.04 15.02 20.28
C LEU A 36 24.32 13.87 21.26
N ARG A 37 23.93 14.02 22.53
CA ARG A 37 24.08 12.99 23.58
C ARG A 37 23.17 11.80 23.37
N ASN A 38 21.92 12.02 22.92
CA ASN A 38 21.04 10.92 22.50
C ASN A 38 21.53 10.22 21.23
N SER A 39 22.27 10.91 20.36
CA SER A 39 22.94 10.25 19.22
C SER A 39 24.29 9.59 19.58
N SER A 40 24.85 9.86 20.77
CA SER A 40 26.10 9.20 21.23
C SER A 40 25.86 8.11 22.28
N SER A 41 24.63 7.99 22.81
CA SER A 41 24.14 6.79 23.50
C SER A 41 23.54 5.75 22.55
N THR A 42 23.83 5.84 21.25
CA THR A 42 23.77 4.68 20.36
C THR A 42 24.89 3.73 20.79
N SER A 43 24.62 2.98 21.86
CA SER A 43 25.07 1.60 22.01
C SER A 43 25.22 0.99 20.63
N SER A 44 26.33 0.31 20.37
CA SER A 44 26.61 -0.47 19.16
C SER A 44 25.38 -1.26 18.69
N SER A 45 24.47 -0.57 18.01
CA SER A 45 23.44 -1.12 17.19
C SER A 45 24.24 -1.54 15.99
N SER A 46 24.63 -2.81 15.97
CA SER A 46 24.58 -3.50 14.70
C SER A 46 23.25 -3.08 14.08
N ASP A 47 23.27 -2.18 13.10
CA ASP A 47 22.12 -1.96 12.24
C ASP A 47 21.81 -3.34 11.69
N SER A 48 20.89 -4.04 12.36
CA SER A 48 20.44 -5.32 11.91
C SER A 48 19.73 -4.98 10.62
N PHE A 49 20.37 -5.23 9.49
CA PHE A 49 19.73 -5.15 8.19
C PHE A 49 18.47 -6.00 8.30
N VAL A 50 17.32 -5.35 8.48
CA VAL A 50 16.05 -6.05 8.67
C VAL A 50 15.83 -6.81 7.37
N THR A 51 15.86 -8.13 7.46
CA THR A 51 15.78 -8.99 6.29
C THR A 51 14.44 -8.76 5.60
N TYR A 52 14.35 -9.03 4.30
CA TYR A 52 13.07 -8.98 3.59
C TYR A 52 11.97 -9.80 4.29
N ALA A 53 12.34 -10.99 4.79
CA ALA A 53 11.42 -11.86 5.53
C ALA A 53 10.85 -11.19 6.78
N GLU A 54 11.66 -10.46 7.54
CA GLU A 54 11.19 -9.70 8.70
C GLU A 54 10.33 -8.51 8.29
N GLN A 55 10.69 -7.78 7.23
CA GLN A 55 9.90 -6.64 6.74
C GLN A 55 8.52 -7.09 6.24
N SER A 56 8.46 -8.13 5.42
CA SER A 56 7.20 -8.68 4.90
C SER A 56 6.34 -9.26 6.02
N THR A 57 6.93 -9.95 7.00
CA THR A 57 6.20 -10.47 8.17
C THR A 57 5.59 -9.33 8.98
N ARG A 58 6.38 -8.30 9.33
CA ARG A 58 5.86 -7.11 10.06
C ARG A 58 4.73 -6.42 9.30
N LEU A 59 4.84 -6.34 7.98
CA LEU A 59 3.79 -5.77 7.13
C LEU A 59 2.51 -6.61 7.19
N TYR A 60 2.61 -7.94 7.04
CA TYR A 60 1.45 -8.82 7.09
C TYR A 60 0.81 -8.86 8.47
N ASP A 61 1.59 -8.81 9.55
CA ASP A 61 1.06 -8.71 10.91
C ASP A 61 0.28 -7.41 11.12
N LYS A 62 0.77 -6.30 10.57
CA LYS A 62 0.03 -5.03 10.58
C LYS A 62 -1.27 -5.13 9.78
N MET A 63 -1.24 -5.76 8.61
CA MET A 63 -2.43 -5.96 7.77
C MET A 63 -3.47 -6.88 8.42
N GLU A 64 -3.04 -7.91 9.15
CA GLU A 64 -3.92 -8.83 9.87
C GLU A 64 -4.72 -8.11 10.96
N ARG A 65 -4.08 -7.15 11.65
CA ARG A 65 -4.75 -6.34 12.68
C ARG A 65 -5.64 -5.23 12.12
N ASP A 66 -5.48 -4.88 10.83
CA ASP A 66 -6.18 -3.75 10.20
C ASP A 66 -7.70 -3.83 10.38
N LEU A 67 -8.29 -5.01 10.15
CA LEU A 67 -9.74 -5.20 10.32
C LEU A 67 -10.18 -5.07 11.78
N GLN A 68 -9.38 -5.54 12.73
CA GLN A 68 -9.69 -5.46 14.16
C GLN A 68 -9.54 -4.04 14.70
N GLU A 69 -8.54 -3.30 14.22
CA GLU A 69 -8.23 -1.94 14.65
C GLU A 69 -9.18 -0.91 14.02
N ASN A 70 -9.48 -1.05 12.72
CA ASN A 70 -10.27 -0.07 11.96
C ASN A 70 -11.73 -0.49 11.75
N GLY A 71 -12.06 -1.76 12.00
CA GLY A 71 -13.37 -2.34 11.70
C GLY A 71 -13.61 -2.55 10.19
N PRO A 72 -14.78 -3.09 9.82
CA PRO A 72 -15.15 -3.32 8.43
C PRO A 72 -15.61 -2.02 7.76
N VAL A 73 -14.66 -1.13 7.43
CA VAL A 73 -14.92 0.16 6.77
C VAL A 73 -15.70 0.00 5.46
N PHE A 74 -15.48 -1.11 4.73
CA PHE A 74 -16.23 -1.45 3.53
C PHE A 74 -17.74 -1.52 3.72
N LEU A 75 -18.24 -1.74 4.95
CA LEU A 75 -19.67 -1.73 5.26
C LEU A 75 -20.26 -0.34 5.52
N LYS A 76 -19.43 0.65 5.87
CA LYS A 76 -19.92 1.95 6.35
C LYS A 76 -20.19 2.91 5.21
N GLN A 77 -19.32 2.98 4.20
CA GLN A 77 -19.44 3.90 3.05
C GLN A 77 -18.76 3.38 1.76
N GLY A 78 -18.30 2.13 1.76
CA GLY A 78 -17.60 1.54 0.62
C GLY A 78 -16.26 2.21 0.28
N GLU A 79 -15.56 2.83 1.24
CA GLU A 79 -14.23 3.36 0.97
C GLU A 79 -13.27 2.25 0.58
N THR A 80 -12.55 2.44 -0.53
CA THR A 80 -11.55 1.50 -1.03
C THR A 80 -10.14 2.05 -0.83
N SER A 81 -9.15 1.18 -0.95
CA SER A 81 -7.72 1.51 -0.84
C SER A 81 -7.19 2.53 -1.86
N GLN A 82 -8.02 2.99 -2.81
CA GLN A 82 -7.63 3.91 -3.90
C GLN A 82 -8.50 5.19 -3.94
N SER A 83 -9.14 5.57 -2.83
CA SER A 83 -10.02 6.75 -2.77
C SER A 83 -11.26 6.67 -3.68
N LEU A 84 -11.61 5.47 -4.15
CA LEU A 84 -12.84 5.19 -4.89
C LEU A 84 -13.87 4.60 -3.92
N SER A 85 -15.15 4.90 -4.13
CA SER A 85 -16.23 4.20 -3.42
C SER A 85 -16.44 2.80 -4.01
N LEU A 86 -17.03 1.86 -3.27
CA LEU A 86 -17.40 0.54 -3.81
C LEU A 86 -18.35 0.67 -5.00
N SER A 87 -19.23 1.67 -4.99
CA SER A 87 -20.11 2.03 -6.11
C SER A 87 -19.38 2.55 -7.35
N ASP A 88 -18.16 3.08 -7.21
CA ASP A 88 -17.32 3.44 -8.36
C ASP A 88 -16.68 2.22 -9.03
N LEU A 89 -16.60 1.10 -8.30
CA LEU A 89 -15.92 -0.11 -8.72
C LEU A 89 -16.89 -1.22 -9.16
N PHE A 90 -18.08 -1.29 -8.55
CA PHE A 90 -19.04 -2.36 -8.78
C PHE A 90 -20.47 -1.83 -8.90
N THR A 91 -21.25 -2.50 -9.75
CA THR A 91 -22.70 -2.35 -9.84
C THR A 91 -23.37 -3.65 -9.42
N LEU A 92 -24.52 -3.54 -8.77
CA LEU A 92 -25.37 -4.67 -8.40
C LEU A 92 -26.65 -4.59 -9.24
N ASN A 93 -26.78 -5.47 -10.22
CA ASN A 93 -27.95 -5.53 -11.10
C ASN A 93 -28.62 -6.90 -10.93
N ASN A 94 -29.85 -6.92 -10.40
CA ASN A 94 -30.63 -8.16 -10.18
C ASN A 94 -29.85 -9.22 -9.37
N GLY A 95 -29.18 -8.81 -8.29
CA GLY A 95 -28.36 -9.70 -7.45
C GLY A 95 -26.99 -10.03 -8.06
N LYS A 96 -26.73 -9.71 -9.33
CA LYS A 96 -25.43 -9.95 -9.96
C LYS A 96 -24.50 -8.76 -9.78
N ILE A 97 -23.36 -9.00 -9.14
CA ILE A 97 -22.26 -8.04 -9.05
C ILE A 97 -21.53 -7.98 -10.40
N SER A 98 -21.21 -6.79 -10.88
CA SER A 98 -20.40 -6.59 -12.09
C SER A 98 -19.45 -5.41 -11.93
N PRO A 99 -18.18 -5.52 -12.36
CA PRO A 99 -17.22 -4.43 -12.26
C PRO A 99 -17.58 -3.28 -13.20
N VAL A 100 -17.37 -2.05 -12.74
CA VAL A 100 -17.50 -0.84 -13.55
C VAL A 100 -16.17 -0.60 -14.26
N LEU A 101 -16.14 -0.84 -15.56
CA LEU A 101 -14.94 -0.66 -16.37
C LEU A 101 -14.78 0.82 -16.76
N LYS A 102 -13.73 1.46 -16.24
CA LYS A 102 -13.31 2.81 -16.63
C LYS A 102 -11.99 2.71 -17.39
N VAL A 103 -11.95 3.22 -18.62
CA VAL A 103 -10.70 3.28 -19.40
C VAL A 103 -9.80 4.35 -18.80
N ALA A 104 -8.59 3.96 -18.41
CA ALA A 104 -7.56 4.91 -18.01
C ALA A 104 -6.96 5.56 -19.26
N ASN A 105 -6.93 6.90 -19.31
CA ASN A 105 -6.29 7.66 -20.37
C ASN A 105 -5.36 8.74 -19.76
N PRO A 106 -4.03 8.60 -19.88
CA PRO A 106 -3.32 7.52 -20.58
C PRO A 106 -3.44 6.17 -19.84
N PRO A 107 -3.22 5.03 -20.53
CA PRO A 107 -3.27 3.72 -19.90
C PRO A 107 -2.30 3.56 -18.73
N VAL A 108 -2.74 2.86 -17.69
CA VAL A 108 -1.86 2.38 -16.62
C VAL A 108 -0.97 1.29 -17.19
N ARG A 109 0.34 1.40 -16.94
CA ARG A 109 1.34 0.41 -17.33
C ARG A 109 2.00 -0.14 -16.09
N ALA A 110 1.79 -1.43 -15.87
CA ALA A 110 2.28 -2.13 -14.70
C ALA A 110 2.99 -3.42 -15.12
N ASN A 111 4.12 -3.67 -14.47
CA ASN A 111 4.84 -4.92 -14.53
C ASN A 111 4.27 -5.83 -13.44
N VAL A 112 3.83 -7.01 -13.83
CA VAL A 112 3.21 -7.97 -12.94
C VAL A 112 3.87 -9.33 -13.10
N LEU A 113 3.95 -10.07 -12.00
CA LEU A 113 4.27 -11.49 -12.03
C LEU A 113 2.95 -12.24 -12.06
N HIS A 114 2.69 -13.01 -13.13
CA HIS A 114 1.46 -13.78 -13.25
C HIS A 114 1.52 -15.05 -12.41
N LEU A 115 0.43 -15.36 -11.69
CA LEU A 115 0.25 -16.67 -11.07
C LEU A 115 -0.40 -17.59 -12.10
N SER A 116 0.29 -18.66 -12.48
CA SER A 116 -0.22 -19.59 -13.49
C SER A 116 -1.52 -20.24 -13.03
N THR A 117 -2.35 -20.65 -13.98
CA THR A 117 -3.64 -21.32 -13.71
C THR A 117 -3.50 -22.64 -12.97
N GLU A 118 -2.32 -23.27 -13.03
CA GLU A 118 -1.97 -24.45 -12.24
C GLU A 118 -2.12 -24.19 -10.73
N TYR A 119 -1.75 -22.98 -10.28
CA TYR A 119 -1.83 -22.59 -8.88
C TYR A 119 -3.04 -21.69 -8.58
N SER A 120 -3.40 -20.78 -9.49
CA SER A 120 -4.45 -19.80 -9.23
C SER A 120 -5.84 -20.41 -9.17
N VAL A 121 -6.13 -21.43 -10.00
CA VAL A 121 -7.46 -22.08 -10.03
C VAL A 121 -7.75 -22.85 -8.73
N PRO A 122 -6.85 -23.71 -8.21
CA PRO A 122 -7.07 -24.36 -6.91
C PRO A 122 -7.27 -23.36 -5.77
N VAL A 123 -6.49 -22.27 -5.74
CA VAL A 123 -6.62 -21.22 -4.71
C VAL A 123 -7.98 -20.51 -4.81
N SER A 124 -8.40 -20.11 -6.01
CA SER A 124 -9.71 -19.50 -6.25
C SER A 124 -10.85 -20.42 -5.82
N LYS A 125 -10.80 -21.70 -6.18
CA LYS A 125 -11.81 -22.68 -5.77
C LYS A 125 -11.87 -22.85 -4.25
N ALA A 126 -10.73 -22.87 -3.57
CA ALA A 126 -10.70 -22.95 -2.11
C ALA A 126 -11.33 -21.71 -1.46
N VAL A 127 -11.03 -20.52 -1.99
CA VAL A 127 -11.61 -19.25 -1.52
C VAL A 127 -13.12 -19.22 -1.77
N GLU A 128 -13.58 -19.59 -2.96
CA GLU A 128 -15.02 -19.68 -3.28
C GLU A 128 -15.75 -20.63 -2.32
N ASN A 129 -15.26 -21.84 -2.14
CA ASN A 129 -15.89 -22.83 -1.25
C ASN A 129 -16.00 -22.35 0.21
N VAL A 130 -14.99 -21.61 0.70
CA VAL A 130 -14.99 -21.10 2.08
C VAL A 130 -15.91 -19.91 2.26
N PHE A 131 -15.98 -19.00 1.28
CA PHE A 131 -16.69 -17.72 1.44
C PHE A 131 -18.12 -17.73 0.88
N SER A 132 -18.40 -18.47 -0.19
CA SER A 132 -19.73 -18.50 -0.82
C SER A 132 -20.89 -18.83 0.14
N PRO A 133 -20.76 -19.74 1.13
CA PRO A 133 -21.84 -20.01 2.07
C PRO A 133 -22.25 -18.81 2.95
N TYR A 134 -21.37 -17.82 3.09
CA TYR A 134 -21.58 -16.65 3.94
C TYR A 134 -21.88 -15.38 3.13
N PHE A 135 -21.59 -15.36 1.83
CA PHE A 135 -21.68 -14.19 0.98
C PHE A 135 -22.26 -14.58 -0.38
N GLU A 136 -23.59 -14.55 -0.52
CA GLU A 136 -24.25 -14.92 -1.77
C GLU A 136 -24.05 -13.84 -2.85
N ASN A 137 -24.50 -12.61 -2.56
CA ASN A 137 -24.48 -11.47 -3.50
C ASN A 137 -23.69 -10.27 -2.97
N THR A 138 -22.81 -10.51 -2.01
CA THR A 138 -22.01 -9.49 -1.32
C THR A 138 -20.52 -9.77 -1.40
N ILE A 139 -20.09 -10.65 -2.32
CA ILE A 139 -18.68 -10.93 -2.61
C ILE A 139 -18.43 -10.95 -4.12
N TRP A 140 -17.34 -10.33 -4.53
CA TRP A 140 -16.78 -10.45 -5.88
C TRP A 140 -15.53 -11.33 -5.83
N PHE A 141 -15.57 -12.48 -6.49
CA PHE A 141 -14.39 -13.31 -6.69
C PHE A 141 -13.59 -12.80 -7.88
N GLN A 142 -12.28 -12.62 -7.69
CA GLN A 142 -11.42 -12.18 -8.77
C GLN A 142 -11.22 -13.32 -9.77
N ASP A 143 -11.20 -13.01 -11.07
CA ASP A 143 -10.89 -14.02 -12.10
C ASP A 143 -9.50 -14.62 -11.84
N SER A 144 -9.46 -15.93 -11.59
CA SER A 144 -8.24 -16.67 -11.30
C SER A 144 -7.21 -16.60 -12.43
N LYS A 145 -7.63 -16.38 -13.68
CA LYS A 145 -6.71 -16.16 -14.81
C LYS A 145 -5.97 -14.82 -14.74
N MET A 146 -6.50 -13.90 -13.94
CA MET A 146 -5.96 -12.55 -13.73
C MET A 146 -5.17 -12.44 -12.42
N TYR A 147 -4.97 -13.54 -11.68
CA TYR A 147 -4.17 -13.52 -10.45
C TYR A 147 -2.73 -13.15 -10.77
N HIS A 148 -2.23 -12.16 -10.05
CA HIS A 148 -0.90 -11.62 -10.27
C HIS A 148 -0.37 -10.98 -8.99
N PHE A 149 0.91 -10.63 -9.05
CA PHE A 149 1.62 -9.81 -8.07
C PHE A 149 2.08 -8.53 -8.75
N SER A 150 1.71 -7.37 -8.19
CA SER A 150 2.22 -6.09 -8.68
C SER A 150 3.72 -5.98 -8.40
N MET A 151 4.53 -5.95 -9.46
CA MET A 151 5.98 -5.82 -9.34
C MET A 151 6.38 -4.36 -9.40
N PHE A 152 6.04 -3.63 -10.46
CA PHE A 152 6.43 -2.21 -10.62
C PHE A 152 5.54 -1.46 -11.59
N HIS A 153 5.03 -0.29 -11.20
CA HIS A 153 4.19 0.54 -12.07
C HIS A 153 5.04 1.62 -12.78
N ALA A 154 5.05 1.58 -14.11
CA ALA A 154 5.65 2.61 -14.97
C ALA A 154 4.73 3.83 -15.14
N SER A 155 3.44 3.66 -14.86
CA SER A 155 2.42 4.71 -14.79
C SER A 155 1.36 4.29 -13.76
N ASN A 156 0.70 5.23 -13.08
CA ASN A 156 -0.45 4.92 -12.23
C ASN A 156 -1.55 5.98 -12.34
N HIS A 157 -2.71 5.72 -11.73
CA HIS A 157 -3.89 6.57 -11.88
C HIS A 157 -3.75 7.95 -11.22
N ILE A 158 -2.78 8.14 -10.30
CA ILE A 158 -2.49 9.45 -9.67
C ILE A 158 -1.42 10.19 -10.49
N PHE A 159 -0.37 9.47 -10.88
CA PHE A 159 0.75 9.96 -11.67
C PHE A 159 0.74 9.25 -13.02
N SER A 160 -0.11 9.76 -13.90
CA SER A 160 -0.25 9.26 -15.26
C SER A 160 0.94 9.67 -16.11
N VAL A 161 1.66 8.69 -16.64
CA VAL A 161 2.82 8.91 -17.53
C VAL A 161 2.43 8.45 -18.93
N PRO A 162 2.18 9.34 -19.90
CA PRO A 162 1.89 8.91 -21.28
C PRO A 162 3.12 8.26 -21.91
N ALA A 163 2.90 7.28 -22.79
CA ALA A 163 3.96 6.63 -23.56
C ALA A 163 3.50 6.33 -24.98
N THR A 164 4.40 6.48 -25.96
CA THR A 164 4.18 5.99 -27.34
C THR A 164 4.33 4.47 -27.41
N GLU A 165 3.94 3.86 -28.53
CA GLU A 165 4.13 2.41 -28.74
C GLU A 165 5.61 2.02 -28.64
N ASP A 166 6.51 2.79 -29.27
CA ASP A 166 7.97 2.57 -29.20
C ASP A 166 8.49 2.67 -27.76
N GLU A 167 7.96 3.60 -26.96
CA GLU A 167 8.33 3.73 -25.55
C GLU A 167 7.84 2.52 -24.73
N VAL A 168 6.64 2.01 -25.02
CA VAL A 168 6.11 0.80 -24.38
C VAL A 168 6.92 -0.44 -24.76
N GLU A 169 7.32 -0.60 -26.02
CA GLU A 169 8.22 -1.68 -26.43
C GLU A 169 9.59 -1.57 -25.76
N GLY A 170 10.13 -0.35 -25.63
CA GLY A 170 11.35 -0.07 -24.89
C GLY A 170 11.25 -0.44 -23.41
N GLU A 171 10.15 -0.07 -22.74
CA GLU A 171 9.85 -0.47 -21.36
C GLU A 171 9.80 -2.00 -21.24
N ALA A 172 9.10 -2.70 -22.15
CA ALA A 172 8.99 -4.16 -22.16
C ALA A 172 10.35 -4.85 -22.38
N ALA A 173 11.18 -4.34 -23.28
CA ALA A 173 12.52 -4.85 -23.53
C ALA A 173 13.43 -4.68 -22.31
N ALA A 174 13.36 -3.53 -21.63
CA ALA A 174 14.11 -3.26 -20.40
C ALA A 174 13.70 -4.20 -19.26
N VAL A 175 12.39 -4.43 -19.09
CA VAL A 175 11.84 -5.37 -18.09
C VAL A 175 12.30 -6.80 -18.38
N LYS A 176 12.27 -7.22 -19.66
CA LYS A 176 12.78 -8.53 -20.08
C LYS A 176 14.28 -8.68 -19.76
N ALA A 177 15.07 -7.64 -20.00
CA ALA A 177 16.50 -7.64 -19.69
C ALA A 177 16.78 -7.75 -18.18
N VAL A 178 15.94 -7.16 -17.32
CA VAL A 178 15.99 -7.37 -15.87
C VAL A 178 15.61 -8.80 -15.51
N ALA A 179 14.47 -9.29 -16.02
CA ALA A 179 13.95 -10.62 -15.72
C ALA A 179 14.95 -11.73 -16.06
N ASN A 180 15.66 -11.63 -17.18
CA ASN A 180 16.70 -12.59 -17.60
C ASN A 180 17.90 -12.67 -16.65
N LYS A 181 18.06 -11.71 -15.73
CA LYS A 181 19.15 -11.66 -14.74
C LYS A 181 18.67 -12.01 -13.33
N LEU A 182 17.38 -12.30 -13.15
CA LEU A 182 16.82 -12.68 -11.86
C LEU A 182 16.92 -14.18 -11.66
N CYS A 183 17.09 -14.59 -10.40
CA CYS A 183 16.90 -15.97 -10.02
C CYS A 183 15.39 -16.32 -10.09
N PRO A 184 15.01 -17.53 -10.54
CA PRO A 184 13.63 -18.00 -10.43
C PRO A 184 13.13 -17.85 -8.98
N LEU A 185 11.93 -17.29 -8.82
CA LEU A 185 11.31 -17.13 -7.51
C LEU A 185 10.54 -18.39 -7.14
N GLU A 186 10.80 -18.89 -5.95
CA GLU A 186 9.94 -19.84 -5.27
C GLU A 186 9.18 -19.11 -4.17
N ILE A 187 7.86 -19.12 -4.25
CA ILE A 187 6.99 -18.40 -3.31
C ILE A 187 5.95 -19.33 -2.74
N ILE A 188 5.57 -19.07 -1.49
CA ILE A 188 4.54 -19.82 -0.77
C ILE A 188 3.45 -18.87 -0.30
N LEU A 189 2.20 -19.33 -0.35
CA LEU A 189 1.08 -18.61 0.27
C LEU A 189 1.23 -18.73 1.78
N ASP A 190 1.52 -17.61 2.44
CA ASP A 190 1.77 -17.56 3.89
C ASP A 190 0.46 -17.36 4.65
N ARG A 191 -0.35 -16.39 4.22
CA ARG A 191 -1.58 -15.98 4.94
C ARG A 191 -2.66 -15.53 3.95
N VAL A 192 -3.92 -15.72 4.31
CA VAL A 192 -5.06 -15.08 3.65
C VAL A 192 -5.66 -14.07 4.61
N LEU A 193 -5.68 -12.79 4.23
CA LEU A 193 -6.07 -11.68 5.10
C LEU A 193 -7.23 -10.90 4.48
N LEU A 194 -8.20 -10.52 5.31
CA LEU A 194 -9.27 -9.59 4.94
C LEU A 194 -8.92 -8.19 5.44
N THR A 195 -8.82 -7.22 4.53
CA THR A 195 -8.57 -5.82 4.90
C THR A 195 -9.85 -5.13 5.40
N SER A 196 -9.69 -4.04 6.15
CA SER A 196 -10.79 -3.14 6.56
C SER A 196 -11.58 -2.57 5.38
N THR A 197 -10.98 -2.52 4.18
CA THR A 197 -11.59 -2.09 2.91
C THR A 197 -12.24 -3.24 2.13
N GLY A 198 -12.35 -4.42 2.74
CA GLY A 198 -13.08 -5.56 2.18
C GLY A 198 -12.29 -6.37 1.16
N VAL A 199 -10.99 -6.15 1.00
CA VAL A 199 -10.16 -6.95 0.06
C VAL A 199 -9.69 -8.21 0.74
N LEU A 200 -9.95 -9.36 0.14
CA LEU A 200 -9.35 -10.63 0.54
C LEU A 200 -8.03 -10.81 -0.23
N LEU A 201 -6.92 -10.78 0.50
CA LEU A 201 -5.57 -10.84 -0.03
C LEU A 201 -4.93 -12.18 0.30
N GLY A 202 -4.32 -12.82 -0.70
CA GLY A 202 -3.29 -13.82 -0.46
C GLY A 202 -1.96 -13.11 -0.26
N CYS A 203 -1.34 -13.29 0.89
CA CYS A 203 -0.03 -12.74 1.26
C CYS A 203 1.02 -13.85 1.13
N TRP A 204 2.08 -13.58 0.37
CA TRP A 204 3.03 -14.61 -0.04
C TRP A 204 4.42 -14.29 0.52
N LYS A 205 5.18 -15.35 0.80
CA LYS A 205 6.58 -15.26 1.21
C LYS A 205 7.49 -15.84 0.14
N VAL A 206 8.68 -15.27 0.03
CA VAL A 206 9.75 -15.81 -0.80
C VAL A 206 10.45 -16.91 -0.03
N ASN A 207 10.49 -18.12 -0.59
CA ASN A 207 11.27 -19.23 -0.07
C ASN A 207 12.69 -19.21 -0.66
N SER A 208 12.81 -18.93 -1.96
CA SER A 208 14.08 -18.79 -2.66
C SER A 208 13.98 -17.84 -3.87
N GLY A 209 15.10 -17.27 -4.30
CA GLY A 209 15.17 -16.31 -5.43
C GLY A 209 15.44 -14.86 -4.99
N ASP A 210 15.26 -13.92 -5.92
CA ASP A 210 15.38 -12.48 -5.63
C ASP A 210 14.11 -11.95 -4.93
N ASP A 211 14.27 -11.28 -3.78
CA ASP A 211 13.14 -10.68 -3.06
C ASP A 211 12.44 -9.56 -3.87
N PRO A 212 11.12 -9.33 -3.68
CA PRO A 212 10.38 -8.27 -4.35
C PRO A 212 11.00 -6.88 -4.25
N ILE A 213 11.62 -6.54 -3.10
CA ILE A 213 12.33 -5.25 -2.93
C ILE A 213 13.48 -5.13 -3.94
N THR A 214 14.27 -6.20 -4.09
CA THR A 214 15.40 -6.27 -5.01
C THR A 214 14.92 -6.17 -6.46
N ILE A 215 13.88 -6.93 -6.82
CA ILE A 215 13.28 -6.89 -8.16
C ILE A 215 12.77 -5.48 -8.48
N ARG A 216 12.01 -4.87 -7.54
CA ARG A 216 11.49 -3.51 -7.65
C ARG A 216 12.59 -2.47 -7.82
N SER A 217 13.70 -2.62 -7.11
CA SER A 217 14.86 -1.74 -7.24
C SER A 217 15.47 -1.81 -8.64
N LYS A 218 15.68 -3.03 -9.15
CA LYS A 218 16.19 -3.25 -10.52
C LYS A 218 15.23 -2.70 -11.58
N LEU A 219 13.92 -2.87 -11.42
CA LEU A 219 12.91 -2.33 -12.34
C LEU A 219 12.89 -0.80 -12.31
N ARG A 220 12.96 -0.18 -11.12
CA ARG A 220 13.05 1.29 -10.99
C ARG A 220 14.24 1.86 -11.76
N TYR A 221 15.40 1.21 -11.68
CA TYR A 221 16.62 1.66 -12.34
C TYR A 221 16.46 1.72 -13.87
N VAL A 222 15.73 0.77 -14.47
CA VAL A 222 15.57 0.68 -15.93
C VAL A 222 14.31 1.37 -16.46
N LEU A 223 13.42 1.86 -15.58
CA LEU A 223 12.18 2.57 -15.93
C LEU A 223 12.16 3.98 -15.31
N PRO A 224 13.05 4.89 -15.74
CA PRO A 224 13.30 6.16 -15.05
C PRO A 224 12.13 7.16 -15.11
N ARG A 225 11.17 6.97 -16.03
CA ARG A 225 9.96 7.81 -16.13
C ARG A 225 8.84 7.37 -15.19
N ALA A 226 9.01 6.24 -14.50
CA ALA A 226 8.01 5.72 -13.59
C ALA A 226 7.77 6.66 -12.39
N PRO A 227 6.57 6.68 -11.80
CA PRO A 227 6.29 7.43 -10.59
C PRO A 227 7.26 7.08 -9.45
N GLU A 228 7.84 8.11 -8.82
CA GLU A 228 8.79 7.96 -7.70
C GLU A 228 8.20 7.12 -6.57
N LYS A 229 6.94 7.45 -6.21
CA LYS A 229 6.16 6.74 -5.19
C LYS A 229 5.26 5.69 -5.83
N GLN A 230 5.48 4.44 -5.43
CA GLN A 230 4.58 3.32 -5.72
C GLN A 230 3.42 3.30 -4.71
N LEU A 231 2.26 2.77 -5.11
CA LEU A 231 1.02 2.78 -4.30
C LEU A 231 0.91 1.58 -3.36
N TYR A 232 2.02 0.91 -3.09
CA TYR A 232 2.10 -0.26 -2.23
C TYR A 232 3.44 -0.27 -1.49
N ASP A 233 3.48 -1.00 -0.38
CA ASP A 233 4.71 -1.20 0.38
C ASP A 233 5.73 -2.03 -0.42
N ALA A 234 7.01 -1.63 -0.39
CA ALA A 234 8.04 -2.30 -1.17
C ALA A 234 8.29 -3.75 -0.77
N ALA A 235 7.89 -4.17 0.44
CA ALA A 235 8.04 -5.54 0.92
C ALA A 235 6.85 -6.44 0.53
N ILE A 236 5.70 -5.89 0.12
CA ILE A 236 4.48 -6.67 -0.08
C ILE A 236 4.62 -7.62 -1.28
N LEU A 237 4.19 -8.87 -1.13
CA LEU A 237 3.92 -9.77 -2.25
C LEU A 237 2.52 -10.34 -2.07
N HIS A 238 1.55 -9.82 -2.82
CA HIS A 238 0.16 -10.18 -2.63
C HIS A 238 -0.56 -10.42 -3.95
N THR A 239 -1.65 -11.17 -3.85
CA THR A 239 -2.66 -11.34 -4.91
C THR A 239 -4.02 -11.01 -4.32
N SER A 240 -4.83 -10.24 -5.04
CA SER A 240 -6.23 -10.00 -4.67
C SER A 240 -7.07 -11.22 -5.08
N LEU A 241 -7.69 -11.88 -4.09
CA LEU A 241 -8.44 -13.13 -4.29
C LEU A 241 -9.93 -12.86 -4.46
N ALA A 242 -10.47 -11.98 -3.63
CA ALA A 242 -11.87 -11.59 -3.65
C ALA A 242 -12.04 -10.20 -3.02
N ARG A 243 -13.23 -9.66 -3.13
CA ARG A 243 -13.64 -8.43 -2.43
C ARG A 243 -15.03 -8.59 -1.84
N LEU A 244 -15.14 -8.38 -0.53
CA LEU A 244 -16.40 -8.23 0.16
C LEU A 244 -16.98 -6.85 -0.13
N LEU A 245 -18.25 -6.84 -0.55
CA LEU A 245 -19.02 -5.66 -0.93
C LEU A 245 -20.17 -5.37 0.05
N GLY A 246 -20.41 -6.27 1.01
CA GLY A 246 -21.48 -6.17 1.97
C GLY A 246 -21.30 -7.15 3.13
N PRO A 247 -22.24 -7.15 4.09
CA PRO A 247 -22.17 -8.02 5.25
C PRO A 247 -22.37 -9.50 4.85
N PRO A 248 -21.91 -10.44 5.71
CA PRO A 248 -22.28 -11.83 5.56
C PRO A 248 -23.79 -12.03 5.80
N ILE A 249 -24.32 -13.13 5.30
CA ILE A 249 -25.70 -13.58 5.54
C ILE A 249 -25.89 -13.79 7.07
N SER A 250 -27.08 -13.48 7.59
CA SER A 250 -27.36 -13.70 9.01
C SER A 250 -27.25 -15.19 9.37
N PRO A 251 -26.72 -15.55 10.56
CA PRO A 251 -26.56 -16.96 10.98
C PRO A 251 -27.85 -17.78 10.90
N THR A 252 -29.01 -17.14 11.05
CA THR A 252 -30.33 -17.77 10.96
C THR A 252 -30.63 -18.29 9.54
N GLU A 253 -30.16 -17.61 8.49
CA GLU A 253 -30.42 -17.98 7.09
C GLU A 253 -29.42 -19.03 6.56
N ALA A 254 -28.18 -19.05 7.08
CA ALA A 254 -27.17 -20.05 6.71
C ALA A 254 -27.55 -21.51 7.09
N SER A 255 -28.50 -21.68 8.01
CA SER A 255 -29.01 -22.98 8.45
C SER A 255 -30.15 -23.54 7.58
N PHE A 256 -30.80 -22.71 6.75
CA PHE A 256 -31.92 -23.13 5.89
C PHE A 256 -31.50 -23.68 4.52
N THR A 257 -30.23 -23.52 4.13
CA THR A 257 -29.69 -24.02 2.85
C THR A 257 -29.14 -25.45 2.93
N TYR A 258 -29.11 -26.05 4.12
CA TYR A 258 -28.73 -27.45 4.36
C TYR A 258 -29.85 -28.31 4.96
N GLY A 259 -31.12 -27.87 4.82
CA GLY A 259 -32.31 -28.61 5.24
C GLY A 259 -32.96 -29.39 4.10
#